data_AF-A0A2F0AGU9-F1
#
_entry.id   AF-A0A2F0AGU9-F1
#
_cell.length_a   1.000
_cell.length_b   1.000
_cell.length_c   1.000
_cell.angle_alpha   90.00
_cell.angle_beta   90.00
_cell.angle_gamma   90.00
#
_symmetry.space_group_name_H-M   'P 1'
#
loop_
_entity.id
_entity.type
_entity.pdbx_description
1 polymer ?
#
loop_
_entity_poly.entity_id
_entity_poly.type
_entity_poly.pdbx_seq_one_letter_code
_entity_poly.pdbx_strand_id
1 'polypeptide(L)'
;MRNVIIFISLLTLLVSNSYSSEFENAKDTIELRQGVMQGIWARIKRLAPFIEVDNNLEYNGQLAKQDAEDIKLLLEKSLNLWPESTNLSARNLTNATPAIWAVEDYFNKLYKNALISAKNLEMALNDNDWEKVDIAMCNLGNACGTCHASFRRLLTNQLANEASAWSGKYINKCN
;
A
#
# COMPACT_ATOMS: atom_id res chain seq x y z
N MET A 1 36.66 -19.70 -44.55
CA MET A 1 35.38 -20.14 -43.92
C MET A 1 35.50 -20.41 -42.42
N ARG A 2 36.62 -20.95 -41.90
CA ARG A 2 36.79 -21.22 -40.45
C ARG A 2 36.88 -19.96 -39.56
N ASN A 3 37.36 -18.83 -40.11
CA ASN A 3 37.51 -17.57 -39.37
C ASN A 3 36.25 -16.68 -39.36
N VAL A 4 35.26 -16.98 -40.21
CA VAL A 4 33.97 -16.23 -40.26
C VAL A 4 33.00 -16.75 -39.18
N ILE A 5 33.11 -18.02 -38.83
CA ILE A 5 32.27 -18.67 -37.81
C ILE A 5 32.63 -18.17 -36.39
N ILE A 6 33.91 -17.87 -36.13
CA ILE A 6 34.37 -17.38 -34.82
C ILE A 6 33.87 -15.96 -34.52
N PHE A 7 33.71 -15.11 -35.55
CA PHE A 7 33.21 -13.73 -35.37
C PHE A 7 31.70 -13.67 -35.07
N ILE A 8 30.91 -14.64 -35.54
CA ILE A 8 29.46 -14.68 -35.29
C ILE A 8 29.16 -15.16 -33.85
N SER A 9 30.03 -15.99 -33.26
CA SER A 9 29.84 -16.51 -31.90
C SER A 9 30.15 -15.50 -30.78
N LEU A 10 30.84 -14.39 -31.07
CA LEU A 10 31.21 -13.40 -30.06
C LEU A 10 30.19 -12.25 -29.93
N LEU A 11 29.29 -12.10 -30.91
CA LEU A 11 28.30 -11.00 -30.94
C LEU A 11 27.01 -11.32 -30.16
N THR A 12 26.75 -12.59 -29.84
CA THR A 12 25.53 -13.02 -29.13
C THR A 12 25.61 -12.91 -27.60
N LEU A 13 26.76 -12.55 -27.03
CA LEU A 13 26.97 -12.50 -25.57
C LEU A 13 26.72 -11.12 -24.93
N LEU A 14 26.43 -10.08 -25.71
CA LEU A 14 26.26 -8.70 -25.19
C LEU A 14 24.81 -8.32 -24.86
N VAL A 15 23.81 -9.16 -25.17
CA VAL A 15 22.38 -8.81 -25.03
C VAL A 15 21.77 -9.31 -23.71
N SER A 16 22.51 -10.08 -22.90
CA SER A 16 21.96 -10.78 -21.73
C SER A 16 21.84 -9.91 -20.46
N ASN A 17 22.44 -8.72 -20.42
CA ASN A 17 22.55 -7.94 -19.17
C ASN A 17 21.33 -7.05 -18.86
N SER A 18 20.58 -6.62 -19.88
CA SER A 18 19.50 -5.64 -19.70
C SER A 18 18.27 -6.24 -18.98
N TYR A 19 17.90 -7.47 -19.32
CA TYR A 19 16.74 -8.15 -18.74
C TYR A 19 16.92 -8.48 -17.25
N SER A 20 18.15 -8.81 -16.84
CA SER A 20 18.47 -9.05 -15.42
C SER A 20 18.28 -7.78 -14.58
N SER A 21 18.65 -6.61 -15.11
CA SER A 21 18.49 -5.35 -14.37
C SER A 21 17.03 -4.93 -14.19
N GLU A 22 16.18 -5.14 -15.21
CA GLU A 22 14.77 -4.77 -15.14
C GLU A 22 13.99 -5.63 -14.13
N PHE A 23 14.27 -6.93 -14.10
CA PHE A 23 13.64 -7.85 -13.16
C PHE A 23 14.04 -7.57 -11.70
N GLU A 24 15.32 -7.28 -11.44
CA GLU A 24 15.75 -6.90 -10.08
C GLU A 24 15.18 -5.55 -9.67
N ASN A 25 15.14 -4.54 -10.55
CA ASN A 25 14.46 -3.27 -10.28
C ASN A 25 12.96 -3.47 -9.97
N ALA A 26 12.30 -4.39 -10.67
CA ALA A 26 10.90 -4.72 -10.39
C ALA A 26 10.73 -5.37 -9.01
N LYS A 27 11.65 -6.25 -8.60
CA LYS A 27 11.67 -6.83 -7.24
C LYS A 27 11.89 -5.75 -6.18
N ASP A 28 12.87 -4.88 -6.36
CA ASP A 28 13.13 -3.76 -5.44
C ASP A 28 11.90 -2.85 -5.30
N THR A 29 11.22 -2.58 -6.42
CA THR A 29 9.97 -1.79 -6.42
C THR A 29 8.84 -2.48 -5.65
N ILE A 30 8.72 -3.81 -5.80
CA ILE A 30 7.74 -4.63 -5.06
C ILE A 30 8.04 -4.62 -3.57
N GLU A 31 9.30 -4.82 -3.19
CA GLU A 31 9.74 -4.80 -1.79
C GLU A 31 9.51 -3.42 -1.18
N LEU A 32 9.83 -2.35 -1.90
CA LEU A 32 9.60 -0.98 -1.46
C LEU A 32 8.12 -0.70 -1.19
N ARG A 33 7.20 -1.03 -2.11
CA ARG A 33 5.76 -0.80 -1.87
C ARG A 33 5.21 -1.66 -0.74
N GLN A 34 5.72 -2.88 -0.56
CA GLN A 34 5.34 -3.73 0.57
C GLN A 34 5.80 -3.12 1.90
N GLY A 35 7.04 -2.63 1.97
CA GLY A 35 7.58 -1.91 3.12
C GLY A 35 6.77 -0.65 3.43
N VAL A 36 6.38 0.12 2.41
CA VAL A 36 5.49 1.28 2.58
C VAL A 36 4.14 0.87 3.19
N MET A 37 3.48 -0.16 2.66
CA MET A 37 2.19 -0.64 3.18
C MET A 37 2.28 -1.16 4.61
N GLN A 38 3.38 -1.86 4.97
CA GLN A 38 3.66 -2.27 6.34
C GLN A 38 3.90 -1.07 7.25
N GLY A 39 4.62 -0.06 6.76
CA GLY A 39 4.82 1.22 7.42
C GLY A 39 3.50 1.89 7.77
N ILE A 40 2.60 2.04 6.79
CA ILE A 40 1.24 2.58 6.96
C ILE A 40 0.48 1.78 8.02
N TRP A 41 0.46 0.44 7.92
CA TRP A 41 -0.23 -0.41 8.90
C TRP A 41 0.28 -0.22 10.33
N ALA A 42 1.59 -0.05 10.51
CA ALA A 42 2.17 0.21 11.82
C ALA A 42 1.65 1.53 12.44
N ARG A 43 1.43 2.58 11.64
CA ARG A 43 0.84 3.85 12.10
C ARG A 43 -0.64 3.68 12.43
N ILE A 44 -1.40 3.02 11.56
CA ILE A 44 -2.83 2.75 11.79
C ILE A 44 -3.04 2.00 13.13
N LYS A 45 -2.20 0.99 13.43
CA LYS A 45 -2.26 0.27 14.72
C LYS A 45 -1.99 1.16 15.93
N ARG A 46 -1.11 2.16 15.80
CA ARG A 46 -0.85 3.13 16.88
C ARG A 46 -1.99 4.13 17.03
N LEU A 47 -2.73 4.39 15.95
CA LEU A 47 -3.91 5.26 15.97
C LEU A 47 -5.17 4.58 16.52
N ALA A 48 -5.30 3.26 16.36
CA ALA A 48 -6.50 2.52 16.78
C ALA A 48 -6.92 2.74 18.25
N PRO A 49 -6.01 2.74 19.25
CA PRO A 49 -6.39 2.96 20.64
C PRO A 49 -6.96 4.35 20.93
N PHE A 50 -6.68 5.38 20.10
CA PHE A 50 -7.27 6.70 20.27
C PHE A 50 -8.77 6.76 19.93
N ILE A 51 -9.29 5.73 19.25
CA ILE A 51 -10.67 5.65 18.75
C ILE A 51 -11.46 4.60 19.52
N GLU A 52 -10.80 3.53 19.98
CA GLU A 52 -11.46 2.39 20.62
C GLU A 52 -11.80 2.59 22.10
N VAL A 53 -11.63 3.80 22.64
CA VAL A 53 -11.99 4.19 24.02
C VAL A 53 -11.32 3.27 25.06
N ASP A 54 -10.03 3.49 25.29
CA ASP A 54 -9.46 3.26 26.62
C ASP A 54 -9.29 4.62 27.31
N ASN A 55 -10.15 4.90 28.30
CA ASN A 55 -10.09 6.12 29.11
C ASN A 55 -8.81 6.21 29.95
N ASN A 56 -7.95 5.19 29.94
CA ASN A 56 -6.67 5.15 30.65
C ASN A 56 -5.44 5.38 29.75
N LEU A 57 -5.61 5.57 28.44
CA LEU A 57 -4.48 5.84 27.57
C LEU A 57 -4.10 7.31 27.70
N GLU A 58 -2.87 7.58 28.16
CA GLU A 58 -2.29 8.91 28.10
C GLU A 58 -2.24 9.34 26.63
N TYR A 59 -3.12 10.26 26.25
CA TYR A 59 -3.24 10.71 24.89
C TYR A 59 -1.97 11.44 24.45
N ASN A 60 -1.12 10.76 23.67
CA ASN A 60 -0.01 11.41 22.98
C ASN A 60 -0.48 11.99 21.64
N GLY A 61 -1.13 13.15 21.69
CA GLY A 61 -1.65 13.81 20.49
C GLY A 61 -0.60 14.23 19.48
N GLN A 62 0.64 14.46 19.92
CA GLN A 62 1.73 14.75 18.99
C GLN A 62 2.09 13.51 18.17
N LEU A 63 2.14 12.33 18.81
CA LEU A 63 2.38 11.07 18.11
C LEU A 63 1.24 10.74 17.15
N ALA A 64 -0.02 10.97 17.55
CA ALA A 64 -1.17 10.76 16.67
C ALA A 64 -1.11 11.64 15.40
N LYS A 65 -0.79 12.93 15.56
CA LYS A 65 -0.62 13.87 14.44
C LYS A 65 0.52 13.41 13.51
N GLN A 66 1.66 13.03 14.07
CA GLN A 66 2.79 12.51 13.30
C GLN A 66 2.42 11.25 12.52
N ASP A 67 1.68 10.31 13.14
CA ASP A 67 1.28 9.08 12.49
C ASP A 67 0.32 9.32 11.32
N ALA A 68 -0.59 10.28 11.44
CA ALA A 68 -1.48 10.66 10.35
C ALA A 68 -0.74 11.34 9.19
N GLU A 69 0.20 12.24 9.50
CA GLU A 69 1.09 12.84 8.49
C GLU A 69 1.91 11.77 7.76
N ASP A 70 2.51 10.85 8.51
CA ASP A 70 3.29 9.72 7.98
C ASP A 70 2.45 8.85 7.03
N ILE A 71 1.22 8.51 7.39
CA ILE A 71 0.32 7.71 6.54
C ILE A 71 0.08 8.42 5.21
N LYS A 72 -0.28 9.71 5.25
CA LYS A 72 -0.47 10.52 4.04
C LYS A 72 0.79 10.54 3.19
N LEU A 73 1.94 10.84 3.78
CA LEU A 73 3.22 10.94 3.07
C LEU A 73 3.62 9.61 2.42
N LEU A 74 3.44 8.51 3.12
CA LEU A 74 3.70 7.16 2.62
C LEU A 74 2.81 6.85 1.41
N LEU A 75 1.51 7.14 1.49
CA LEU A 75 0.59 6.98 0.36
C LEU A 75 0.97 7.86 -0.84
N GLU A 76 1.38 9.11 -0.64
CA GLU A 76 1.83 9.99 -1.72
C GLU A 76 3.09 9.45 -2.41
N LYS A 77 4.07 9.00 -1.61
CA LYS A 77 5.34 8.47 -2.14
C LYS A 77 5.18 7.13 -2.85
N SER A 78 4.21 6.30 -2.49
CA SER A 78 4.01 4.99 -3.15
C SER A 78 3.06 5.00 -4.35
N LEU A 79 2.51 6.15 -4.74
CA LEU A 79 1.55 6.23 -5.85
C LEU A 79 2.13 5.70 -7.18
N ASN A 80 3.44 5.86 -7.39
CA ASN A 80 4.11 5.47 -8.64
C ASN A 80 4.84 4.12 -8.56
N LEU A 81 4.63 3.32 -7.51
CA LEU A 81 5.28 2.01 -7.33
C LEU A 81 4.50 0.85 -7.99
N TRP A 82 3.76 1.14 -9.05
CA TRP A 82 2.91 0.20 -9.78
C TRP A 82 3.22 0.07 -11.28
N PRO A 83 4.48 0.17 -11.75
CA PRO A 83 4.76 -0.01 -13.18
C PRO A 83 4.43 -1.44 -13.64
N GLU A 84 4.12 -1.63 -14.92
CA GLU A 84 3.77 -2.94 -15.51
C GLU A 84 4.84 -4.00 -15.25
N SER A 85 6.12 -3.61 -15.18
CA SER A 85 7.23 -4.51 -14.85
C SER A 85 7.07 -5.21 -13.49
N THR A 86 6.24 -4.68 -12.59
CA THR A 86 5.95 -5.27 -11.28
C THR A 86 4.73 -6.22 -11.27
N ASN A 87 4.13 -6.50 -12.43
CA ASN A 87 3.07 -7.49 -12.62
C ASN A 87 3.63 -8.94 -12.57
N LEU A 88 4.15 -9.30 -11.39
CA LEU A 88 4.90 -10.54 -11.15
C LEU A 88 4.16 -11.51 -10.22
N SER A 89 2.85 -11.41 -10.17
CA SER A 89 1.98 -12.23 -9.31
C SER A 89 2.01 -13.72 -9.68
N ALA A 90 2.09 -14.04 -10.98
CA ALA A 90 2.26 -15.40 -11.49
C ALA A 90 3.58 -16.06 -11.04
N ARG A 91 4.58 -15.27 -10.62
CA ARG A 91 5.86 -15.75 -10.06
C ARG A 91 5.85 -15.85 -8.53
N ASN A 92 4.69 -15.63 -7.89
CA ASN A 92 4.52 -15.57 -6.42
C ASN A 92 5.42 -14.52 -5.71
N LEU A 93 5.87 -13.48 -6.42
CA LEU A 93 6.70 -12.42 -5.84
C LEU A 93 5.87 -11.31 -5.19
N THR A 94 4.57 -11.25 -5.46
CA THR A 94 3.68 -10.23 -4.94
C THR A 94 2.26 -10.76 -4.77
N ASN A 95 1.53 -10.24 -3.79
CA ASN A 95 0.09 -10.49 -3.62
C ASN A 95 -0.77 -9.49 -4.41
N ALA A 96 -0.17 -8.51 -5.09
CA ALA A 96 -0.87 -7.68 -6.06
C ALA A 96 -1.39 -8.56 -7.20
N THR A 97 -2.69 -8.51 -7.50
CA THR A 97 -3.29 -9.30 -8.59
C THR A 97 -3.07 -8.61 -9.95
N PRO A 98 -3.09 -9.35 -11.08
CA PRO A 98 -2.99 -8.76 -12.42
C PRO A 98 -4.06 -7.69 -12.72
N ALA A 99 -5.17 -7.70 -11.98
CA ALA A 99 -6.27 -6.75 -12.15
C ALA A 99 -5.86 -5.29 -11.93
N ILE A 100 -4.82 -5.01 -11.14
CA ILE A 100 -4.31 -3.64 -10.95
C ILE A 100 -3.98 -3.00 -12.29
N TRP A 101 -3.28 -3.73 -13.15
CA TRP A 101 -2.84 -3.25 -14.46
C TRP A 101 -3.93 -3.38 -15.53
N ALA A 102 -4.82 -4.36 -15.41
CA ALA A 102 -5.94 -4.54 -16.34
C ALA A 102 -7.03 -3.45 -16.21
N VAL A 103 -7.22 -2.89 -15.01
CA VAL A 103 -8.20 -1.83 -14.73
C VAL A 103 -7.56 -0.68 -13.93
N GLU A 104 -6.45 -0.15 -14.46
CA GLU A 104 -5.60 0.84 -13.80
C GLU A 104 -6.37 2.07 -13.29
N ASP A 105 -7.32 2.59 -14.07
CA ASP A 105 -8.14 3.74 -13.67
C ASP A 105 -8.96 3.46 -12.39
N TYR A 106 -9.47 2.23 -12.25
CA TYR A 106 -10.22 1.85 -11.06
C TYR A 106 -9.30 1.66 -9.85
N PHE A 107 -8.12 1.06 -10.06
CA PHE A 107 -7.08 1.00 -9.03
C PHE A 107 -6.67 2.41 -8.55
N ASN A 108 -6.34 3.30 -9.49
CA ASN A 108 -5.96 4.67 -9.21
C ASN A 108 -7.07 5.44 -8.48
N LYS A 109 -8.34 5.21 -8.82
CA LYS A 109 -9.49 5.77 -8.09
C LYS A 109 -9.53 5.29 -6.63
N LEU A 110 -9.44 3.97 -6.38
CA LEU A 110 -9.47 3.44 -5.02
C LEU A 110 -8.25 3.89 -4.19
N TYR A 111 -7.07 3.94 -4.81
CA TYR A 111 -5.86 4.45 -4.17
C TYR A 111 -6.01 5.93 -3.78
N LYS A 112 -6.54 6.77 -4.68
CA LYS A 112 -6.83 8.19 -4.40
C LYS A 112 -7.83 8.36 -3.26
N ASN A 113 -8.83 7.49 -3.16
CA ASN A 113 -9.76 7.52 -2.01
C ASN A 113 -9.03 7.31 -0.69
N ALA A 114 -8.09 6.36 -0.62
CA ALA A 114 -7.28 6.16 0.58
C ALA A 114 -6.42 7.39 0.92
N LEU A 115 -5.82 8.03 -0.09
CA LEU A 115 -5.06 9.27 0.09
C LEU A 115 -5.94 10.42 0.60
N ILE A 116 -7.15 10.58 0.07
CA ILE A 116 -8.10 11.61 0.54
C ILE A 116 -8.50 11.33 1.99
N SER A 117 -8.82 10.08 2.35
CA SER A 117 -9.14 9.72 3.73
C SER A 117 -7.98 9.99 4.69
N ALA A 118 -6.74 9.71 4.28
CA ALA A 118 -5.55 10.02 5.09
C ALA A 118 -5.36 11.53 5.29
N LYS A 119 -5.64 12.36 4.28
CA LYS A 119 -5.62 13.82 4.39
C LYS A 119 -6.68 14.32 5.37
N ASN A 120 -7.89 13.78 5.30
CA ASN A 120 -8.97 14.14 6.22
C ASN A 120 -8.63 13.77 7.67
N LEU A 121 -7.97 12.64 7.88
CA LEU A 121 -7.51 12.22 9.20
C LEU A 121 -6.46 13.18 9.78
N GLU A 122 -5.45 13.53 8.99
CA GLU A 122 -4.44 14.52 9.39
C GLU A 122 -5.08 15.85 9.77
N MET A 123 -6.01 16.36 8.94
CA MET A 123 -6.73 17.61 9.24
C MET A 123 -7.51 17.52 10.55
N ALA A 124 -8.29 16.45 10.74
CA ALA A 124 -9.09 16.25 11.95
C ALA A 124 -8.23 16.20 13.23
N LEU A 125 -7.09 15.49 13.18
CA LEU A 125 -6.15 15.44 14.30
C LEU A 125 -5.49 16.81 14.56
N ASN A 126 -5.12 17.55 13.52
CA ASN A 126 -4.54 18.88 13.67
C ASN A 126 -5.52 19.86 14.32
N ASP A 127 -6.80 19.80 13.93
CA ASP A 127 -7.88 20.61 14.49
C ASP A 127 -8.34 20.13 15.89
N ASN A 128 -7.87 18.96 16.34
CA ASN A 128 -8.34 18.24 17.52
C ASN A 128 -9.87 17.98 17.49
N ASP A 129 -10.41 17.76 16.29
CA ASP A 129 -11.83 17.47 16.04
C ASP A 129 -12.07 15.96 16.12
N TRP A 130 -12.30 15.47 17.33
CA TRP A 130 -12.37 14.04 17.64
C TRP A 130 -13.51 13.29 16.96
N GLU A 131 -14.65 13.95 16.75
CA GLU A 131 -15.75 13.38 15.97
C GLU A 131 -15.30 13.14 14.52
N LYS A 132 -14.59 14.11 13.92
CA LYS A 132 -14.00 13.94 12.59
C LYS A 132 -12.86 12.94 12.56
N VAL A 133 -12.10 12.75 13.64
CA VAL A 133 -11.05 11.72 13.70
C VAL A 133 -11.65 10.33 13.55
N ASP A 134 -12.73 10.04 14.28
CA ASP A 134 -13.43 8.75 14.22
C ASP A 134 -13.97 8.49 12.81
N ILE A 135 -14.63 9.48 12.20
CA ILE A 135 -15.16 9.41 10.83
C ILE A 135 -14.02 9.22 9.82
N ALA A 136 -12.93 9.97 9.95
CA ALA A 136 -11.80 9.90 9.02
C ALA A 136 -11.10 8.54 9.07
N MET A 137 -10.96 7.95 10.26
CA MET A 137 -10.39 6.62 10.42
C MET A 137 -11.29 5.51 9.89
N CYS A 138 -12.61 5.62 10.11
CA CYS A 138 -13.61 4.77 9.47
C CYS A 138 -13.46 4.79 7.94
N ASN A 139 -13.38 6.00 7.36
CA ASN A 139 -13.22 6.20 5.92
C ASN A 139 -11.87 5.72 5.37
N LEU A 140 -10.79 5.84 6.15
CA LEU A 140 -9.48 5.30 5.79
C LEU A 140 -9.51 3.77 5.77
N GLY A 141 -10.06 3.14 6.82
CA GLY A 141 -10.25 1.69 6.90
C GLY A 141 -11.04 1.14 5.72
N ASN A 142 -12.18 1.75 5.38
CA ASN A 142 -13.00 1.38 4.23
C ASN A 142 -12.25 1.52 2.90
N ALA A 143 -11.48 2.60 2.71
CA ALA A 143 -10.70 2.78 1.50
C ALA A 143 -9.61 1.70 1.34
N CYS A 144 -8.90 1.39 2.42
CA CYS A 144 -7.92 0.30 2.44
C CYS A 144 -8.58 -1.06 2.15
N GLY A 145 -9.68 -1.39 2.84
CA GLY A 145 -10.41 -2.64 2.69
C GLY A 145 -10.95 -2.83 1.27
N THR A 146 -11.56 -1.81 0.69
CA THR A 146 -12.12 -1.86 -0.68
C THR A 146 -11.03 -2.08 -1.73
N CYS A 147 -9.88 -1.40 -1.59
CA CYS A 147 -8.74 -1.58 -2.49
C CYS A 147 -8.17 -3.01 -2.38
N HIS A 148 -7.95 -3.49 -1.15
CA HIS A 148 -7.42 -4.84 -0.93
C HIS A 148 -8.37 -5.93 -1.44
N ALA A 149 -9.68 -5.81 -1.17
CA ALA A 149 -10.68 -6.76 -1.65
C ALA A 149 -10.71 -6.87 -3.18
N SER A 150 -10.41 -5.76 -3.88
CA SER A 150 -10.39 -5.72 -5.35
C SER A 150 -9.09 -6.24 -5.94
N PHE A 151 -7.95 -6.02 -5.26
CA PHE A 151 -6.64 -6.10 -5.92
C PHE A 151 -5.56 -6.91 -5.19
N ARG A 152 -5.78 -7.33 -3.94
CA ARG A 152 -4.81 -8.11 -3.17
C ARG A 152 -5.29 -9.54 -2.99
N ARG A 153 -4.45 -10.50 -3.35
CA ARG A 153 -4.69 -11.91 -3.03
C ARG A 153 -4.71 -12.09 -1.51
N LEU A 154 -5.82 -12.60 -0.99
CA LEU A 154 -5.94 -13.03 0.39
C LEU A 154 -5.19 -14.34 0.60
N LEU A 155 -4.14 -14.33 1.42
CA LEU A 155 -3.55 -15.57 1.93
C LEU A 155 -4.34 -16.02 3.17
N THR A 156 -4.52 -17.32 3.36
CA THR A 156 -5.32 -17.88 4.46
C THR A 156 -4.81 -17.46 5.85
N ASN A 157 -3.49 -17.29 5.99
CA ASN A 157 -2.85 -16.75 7.20
C ASN A 157 -3.02 -15.24 7.39
N GLN A 158 -3.44 -14.51 6.35
CA GLN A 158 -3.71 -13.08 6.38
C GLN A 158 -5.20 -12.78 6.59
N LEU A 159 -6.08 -13.78 6.44
CA LEU A 159 -7.54 -13.62 6.62
C LEU A 159 -7.89 -13.03 7.99
N ALA A 160 -7.23 -13.43 9.08
CA ALA A 160 -7.52 -12.90 10.40
C ALA A 160 -7.21 -11.40 10.52
N ASN A 161 -6.12 -10.94 9.90
CA ASN A 161 -5.66 -9.55 9.93
C ASN A 161 -6.38 -8.65 8.90
N GLU A 162 -6.85 -9.24 7.80
CA GLU A 162 -7.56 -8.52 6.73
C GLU A 162 -9.07 -8.50 6.95
N ALA A 163 -9.65 -9.54 7.57
CA ALA A 163 -11.02 -9.50 8.08
C ALA A 163 -11.14 -8.60 9.32
N SER A 164 -10.03 -8.40 10.04
CA SER A 164 -9.91 -7.40 11.10
C SER A 164 -9.41 -6.04 10.59
N ALA A 165 -9.42 -5.77 9.28
CA ALA A 165 -9.13 -4.44 8.73
C ALA A 165 -10.23 -3.49 9.22
N TRP A 166 -9.99 -3.01 10.44
CA TRP A 166 -10.87 -2.28 11.33
C TRP A 166 -12.13 -3.05 11.79
N SER A 167 -11.99 -3.80 12.89
CA SER A 167 -13.11 -4.24 13.74
C SER A 167 -13.54 -3.17 14.76
N GLY A 168 -12.92 -1.98 14.73
CA GLY A 168 -13.36 -0.84 15.54
C GLY A 168 -14.84 -0.68 15.28
N LYS A 169 -15.65 -0.75 16.35
CA LYS A 169 -17.12 -0.79 16.38
C LYS A 169 -17.69 -0.41 15.02
N TYR A 170 -18.41 -1.31 14.34
CA TYR A 170 -19.21 -0.98 13.16
C TYR A 170 -19.86 0.39 13.37
N ILE A 171 -19.22 1.47 12.87
CA ILE A 171 -19.83 2.78 12.90
C ILE A 171 -20.86 2.63 11.80
N ASN A 172 -22.10 2.46 12.22
CA ASN A 172 -23.25 2.43 11.34
C ASN A 172 -23.30 3.79 10.64
N LYS A 173 -22.59 3.87 9.49
CA LYS A 173 -22.34 5.03 8.61
C LYS A 173 -21.04 5.79 8.96
N CYS A 174 -20.01 5.63 8.12
CA CYS A 174 -18.83 6.52 8.09
C CYS A 174 -19.12 7.88 7.42
N ASN A 175 -20.35 8.39 7.51
CA ASN A 175 -20.86 9.51 6.71
C ASN A 175 -20.94 10.80 7.52
#